data_AF-A0A971IAA1-F1
#
_entry.id   AF-A0A971IAA1-F1
#
_cell.length_a   1.000
_cell.length_b   1.000
_cell.length_c   1.000
_cell.angle_alpha   90.00
_cell.angle_beta   90.00
_cell.angle_gamma   90.00
#
_symmetry.space_group_name_H-M   'P 1'
#
loop_
_entity.id
_entity.type
_entity.pdbx_description
1 polymer ?
#
loop_
_entity_poly.entity_id
_entity_poly.type
_entity_poly.pdbx_seq_one_letter_code
_entity_poly.pdbx_strand_id
1 'polypeptide(L)'
;MKESGILKRNEIEANRFASKVMLISIVFVILFLVIKLIGLFVVPLGTLALALGISAVFLLIPSLLVFVLKKQDPWVKYVIAASAVMAIFCVFTILSHNVVLLYCYPIAIASLYFTRRLCFFTAVLSVVMLAIGQILSVYIGITDNNLATVGRMIASGVVPRTLEFAIIAVIFIYLSRRTRSMLQNVMGAEEQAVLLQKTLAMTEKAREVSGILAESVRQLSAVTDNTTKSNEQIAVNAQEISLASESTIKHMEEAIEMVSRISQSINRIADEGNAIAGISREVRERNEKSGDILHQVIREMDSISQATIESRDVVARLMERSEEIGR
;
A
#
# COMPACT_ATOMS: atom_id res chain seq x y z
N MET A 1 5.73 10.33 30.78
CA MET A 1 6.80 9.33 30.54
C MET A 1 6.11 8.00 30.23
N LYS A 2 6.04 7.60 28.95
CA LYS A 2 5.48 6.29 28.60
C LYS A 2 6.44 5.21 29.10
N GLU A 3 5.96 4.36 30.00
CA GLU A 3 6.72 3.21 30.50
C GLU A 3 6.96 2.25 29.32
N SER A 4 8.22 1.91 29.07
CA SER A 4 8.57 1.11 27.90
C SER A 4 7.96 -0.30 27.99
N GLY A 5 7.55 -0.88 26.86
CA GLY A 5 6.82 -2.15 26.83
C GLY A 5 7.55 -3.30 27.55
N ILE A 6 8.87 -3.28 27.57
CA ILE A 6 9.72 -4.27 28.26
C ILE A 6 9.74 -4.05 29.77
N LEU A 7 9.67 -2.82 30.29
CA LEU A 7 9.52 -2.59 31.73
C LEU A 7 8.19 -3.15 32.23
N LYS A 8 7.11 -2.95 31.47
CA LYS A 8 5.81 -3.54 31.76
C LYS A 8 5.84 -5.08 31.69
N ARG A 9 6.56 -5.65 30.72
CA ARG A 9 6.80 -7.10 30.61
C ARG A 9 7.59 -7.63 31.81
N ASN A 10 8.61 -6.90 32.26
CA ASN A 10 9.38 -7.24 33.46
C ASN A 10 8.49 -7.21 34.71
N GLU A 11 7.56 -6.26 34.86
CA GLU A 11 6.63 -6.25 35.99
C GLU A 11 5.70 -7.47 35.99
N ILE A 12 5.20 -7.87 34.83
CA ILE A 12 4.35 -9.07 34.68
C ILE A 12 5.12 -10.34 35.04
N GLU A 13 6.35 -10.44 34.56
CA GLU A 13 7.23 -11.57 34.83
C GLU A 13 7.67 -11.62 36.30
N ALA A 14 8.02 -10.48 36.87
CA ALA A 14 8.35 -10.33 38.29
C ALA A 14 7.17 -10.67 39.19
N ASN A 15 5.94 -10.25 38.86
CA ASN A 15 4.72 -10.64 39.59
C ASN A 15 4.57 -12.17 39.62
N ARG A 16 4.74 -12.83 38.47
CA ARG A 16 4.64 -14.28 38.35
C ARG A 16 5.76 -14.99 39.11
N PHE A 17 6.99 -14.52 38.96
CA PHE A 17 8.15 -15.10 39.62
C PHE A 17 8.07 -14.94 41.14
N ALA A 18 7.80 -13.73 41.63
CA ALA A 18 7.61 -13.46 43.06
C ALA A 18 6.49 -14.33 43.65
N SER A 19 5.36 -14.48 42.95
CA SER A 19 4.25 -15.31 43.41
C SER A 19 4.59 -16.81 43.47
N LYS A 20 5.49 -17.30 42.61
CA LYS A 20 6.02 -18.68 42.71
C LYS A 20 6.98 -18.81 43.88
N VAL A 21 7.90 -17.86 44.02
CA VAL A 21 8.89 -17.86 45.12
C VAL A 21 8.17 -17.84 46.46
N MET A 22 7.14 -17.01 46.63
CA MET A 22 6.33 -16.93 47.86
C MET A 22 5.55 -18.21 48.14
N LEU A 23 5.04 -18.88 47.12
CA LEU A 23 4.41 -20.20 47.27
C LEU A 23 5.42 -21.25 47.76
N ILE A 24 6.61 -21.28 47.16
CA ILE A 24 7.69 -22.20 47.56
C ILE A 24 8.16 -21.90 48.99
N SER A 25 8.16 -20.61 49.39
CA SER A 25 8.52 -20.20 50.74
C SER A 25 7.63 -20.80 51.84
N ILE A 26 6.41 -21.24 51.52
CA ILE A 26 5.53 -21.96 52.48
C ILE A 26 6.16 -23.29 52.92
N VAL A 27 6.93 -23.96 52.05
CA VAL A 27 7.65 -25.19 52.41
C VAL A 27 8.64 -24.91 53.55
N PHE A 28 9.31 -23.75 53.53
CA PHE A 28 10.21 -23.34 54.61
C PHE A 28 9.46 -23.02 55.91
N VAL A 29 8.25 -22.44 55.82
CA VAL A 29 7.38 -22.23 56.98
C VAL A 29 6.99 -23.57 57.64
N ILE A 30 6.67 -24.59 56.82
CA ILE A 30 6.38 -25.94 57.31
C ILE A 30 7.63 -26.58 57.93
N LEU A 31 8.81 -26.36 57.34
CA LEU A 31 10.07 -26.86 57.89
C LEU A 31 10.34 -26.33 59.31
N PHE A 32 10.00 -25.08 59.61
CA PHE A 32 10.13 -24.53 60.97
C PHE A 32 9.25 -25.29 62.00
N LEU A 33 8.06 -25.76 61.60
CA LEU A 33 7.22 -26.61 62.47
C LEU A 33 7.87 -27.98 62.72
N VAL A 34 8.47 -28.58 61.68
CA VAL A 34 9.16 -29.87 61.80
C VAL A 34 10.39 -29.75 62.71
N ILE A 35 11.19 -28.68 62.57
CA ILE A 35 12.35 -28.43 63.44
C ILE A 35 11.93 -28.26 64.90
N LYS A 36 10.78 -27.62 65.17
CA LYS A 36 10.21 -27.53 66.51
C LYS A 36 9.85 -28.92 67.06
N LEU A 37 9.30 -29.82 66.23
CA LEU A 37 8.96 -31.19 66.64
C LEU A 37 10.20 -32.02 67.02
N ILE A 38 11.36 -31.72 66.40
CA ILE A 38 12.67 -32.32 66.72
C ILE A 38 13.24 -31.79 68.05
N GLY A 39 12.62 -30.76 68.66
CA GLY A 39 13.00 -30.22 69.96
C GLY A 39 14.04 -29.10 69.93
N LEU A 40 14.42 -28.61 68.74
CA LEU A 40 15.44 -27.56 68.57
C LEU A 40 14.96 -26.15 68.97
N PHE A 41 13.66 -25.91 69.05
CA PHE A 41 13.09 -24.62 69.48
C PHE A 41 12.41 -24.75 70.85
N VAL A 42 12.62 -23.79 71.75
CA VAL A 42 11.99 -23.73 73.09
C VAL A 42 10.70 -22.88 73.06
N VAL A 43 9.95 -22.89 71.96
CA VAL A 43 8.73 -22.07 71.78
C VAL A 43 7.45 -22.92 71.97
N PRO A 44 6.40 -22.46 72.67
CA PRO A 44 5.13 -23.18 72.76
C PRO A 44 4.53 -23.47 71.38
N LEU A 45 4.08 -24.72 71.16
CA LEU A 45 3.59 -25.18 69.85
C LEU A 45 2.40 -24.36 69.34
N GLY A 46 1.45 -24.01 70.22
CA GLY A 46 0.25 -23.26 69.85
C GLY A 46 0.57 -21.87 69.30
N THR A 47 1.44 -21.10 69.97
CA THR A 47 1.82 -19.75 69.55
C THR A 47 2.60 -19.79 68.23
N LEU A 48 3.55 -20.74 68.10
CA LEU A 48 4.33 -20.91 66.88
C LEU A 48 3.45 -21.31 65.68
N ALA A 49 2.54 -22.27 65.86
CA ALA A 49 1.62 -22.72 64.81
C ALA A 49 0.68 -21.60 64.34
N LEU A 50 0.18 -20.78 65.28
CA LEU A 50 -0.67 -19.63 64.95
C LEU A 50 0.07 -18.61 64.05
N ALA A 51 1.27 -18.18 64.42
CA ALA A 51 1.99 -17.19 63.62
C ALA A 51 2.48 -17.73 62.27
N LEU A 52 2.93 -18.99 62.23
CA LEU A 52 3.32 -19.63 60.96
C LEU A 52 2.09 -19.84 60.06
N GLY A 53 0.92 -20.14 60.63
CA GLY A 53 -0.34 -20.21 59.89
C GLY A 53 -0.73 -18.85 59.29
N ILE A 54 -0.69 -17.78 60.08
CA ILE A 54 -0.98 -16.41 59.60
C ILE A 54 0.05 -15.99 58.53
N SER A 55 1.33 -16.30 58.73
CA SER A 55 2.39 -16.04 57.76
C SER A 55 2.15 -16.77 56.44
N ALA A 56 1.75 -18.05 56.50
CA ALA A 56 1.41 -18.84 55.32
C ALA A 56 0.23 -18.24 54.55
N VAL A 57 -0.79 -17.72 55.24
CA VAL A 57 -1.91 -17.01 54.61
C VAL A 57 -1.40 -15.79 53.83
N PHE A 58 -0.53 -14.97 54.43
CA PHE A 58 0.06 -13.83 53.73
C PHE A 58 0.91 -14.24 52.52
N LEU A 59 1.66 -15.34 52.60
CA LEU A 59 2.43 -15.88 51.47
C LEU A 59 1.55 -16.41 50.32
N LEU A 60 0.31 -16.84 50.61
CA LEU A 60 -0.64 -17.31 49.59
C LEU A 60 -1.34 -16.17 48.83
N ILE A 61 -1.45 -14.97 49.42
CA ILE A 61 -2.17 -13.83 48.81
C ILE A 61 -1.63 -13.50 47.40
N PRO A 62 -0.30 -13.38 47.17
CA PRO A 62 0.28 -13.15 45.84
C PRO A 62 -0.06 -14.24 44.83
N SER A 63 0.07 -15.51 45.23
CA SER A 63 -0.21 -16.65 44.35
C SER A 63 -1.67 -16.70 43.94
N LEU A 64 -2.60 -16.42 44.88
CA LEU A 64 -4.02 -16.31 44.59
C LEU A 64 -4.30 -15.17 43.60
N LEU A 65 -3.70 -14.00 43.84
CA LEU A 65 -3.97 -12.80 43.05
C LEU A 65 -3.42 -12.89 41.62
N VAL A 66 -2.23 -13.48 41.44
CA VAL A 66 -1.56 -13.58 40.13
C VAL A 66 -1.99 -14.82 39.34
N PHE A 67 -2.21 -15.97 39.98
CA PHE A 67 -2.58 -17.20 39.25
C PHE A 67 -4.08 -17.43 39.13
N VAL A 68 -4.86 -17.15 40.18
CA VAL A 68 -6.32 -17.39 40.18
C VAL A 68 -7.05 -16.18 39.62
N LEU A 69 -6.79 -14.98 40.15
CA LEU A 69 -7.48 -13.75 39.70
C LEU A 69 -6.84 -13.12 38.45
N LYS A 70 -5.64 -13.56 38.04
CA LYS A 70 -4.90 -13.07 36.87
C LYS A 70 -4.74 -11.53 36.81
N LYS A 71 -4.70 -10.87 37.98
CA LYS A 71 -4.51 -9.41 38.05
C LYS A 71 -3.03 -9.06 37.89
N GLN A 72 -2.75 -8.08 37.02
CA GLN A 72 -1.40 -7.68 36.59
C GLN A 72 -1.21 -6.15 36.67
N ASP A 73 -2.07 -5.47 37.44
CA ASP A 73 -2.07 -4.02 37.52
C ASP A 73 -0.85 -3.46 38.28
N PRO A 74 -0.50 -2.18 38.09
CA PRO A 74 0.66 -1.56 38.75
C PRO A 74 0.61 -1.56 40.29
N TRP A 75 -0.55 -1.73 40.90
CA TRP A 75 -0.71 -1.82 42.36
C TRP A 75 -0.35 -3.21 42.91
N VAL A 76 -0.36 -4.25 42.07
CA VAL A 76 -0.14 -5.64 42.48
C VAL A 76 1.24 -5.82 43.13
N LYS A 77 2.28 -5.21 42.56
CA LYS A 77 3.65 -5.27 43.12
C LYS A 77 3.77 -4.76 44.55
N TYR A 78 2.95 -3.76 44.92
CA TYR A 78 2.89 -3.24 46.29
C TYR A 78 2.21 -4.22 47.25
N VAL A 79 1.16 -4.90 46.80
CA VAL A 79 0.49 -5.93 47.60
C VAL A 79 1.38 -7.15 47.79
N ILE A 80 2.11 -7.57 46.75
CA ILE A 80 3.09 -8.66 46.85
C ILE A 80 4.19 -8.30 47.86
N ALA A 81 4.79 -7.11 47.73
CA ALA A 81 5.81 -6.66 48.67
C ALA A 81 5.28 -6.54 50.10
N ALA A 82 4.11 -5.92 50.30
CA ALA A 82 3.51 -5.75 51.62
C ALA A 82 3.16 -7.10 52.27
N SER A 83 2.61 -8.05 51.49
CA SER A 83 2.31 -9.40 51.99
C SER A 83 3.58 -10.15 52.44
N ALA A 84 4.70 -9.98 51.74
CA ALA A 84 5.98 -10.54 52.16
C ALA A 84 6.48 -9.91 53.48
N VAL A 85 6.34 -8.60 53.65
CA VAL A 85 6.68 -7.91 54.91
C VAL A 85 5.81 -8.41 56.06
N MET A 86 4.49 -8.51 55.84
CA MET A 86 3.55 -8.98 56.87
C MET A 86 3.80 -10.44 57.26
N ALA A 87 4.10 -11.32 56.30
CA ALA A 87 4.44 -12.70 56.57
C ALA A 87 5.65 -12.82 57.52
N ILE A 88 6.67 -11.99 57.31
CA ILE A 88 7.91 -12.02 58.10
C ILE A 88 7.73 -11.36 59.45
N PHE A 89 6.96 -10.28 59.52
CA PHE A 89 6.56 -9.65 60.77
C PHE A 89 5.91 -10.65 61.74
N CYS A 90 4.98 -11.48 61.25
CA CYS A 90 4.32 -12.51 62.06
C CYS A 90 5.33 -13.53 62.63
N VAL A 91 6.27 -14.00 61.80
CA VAL A 91 7.31 -14.96 62.24
C VAL A 91 8.28 -14.33 63.23
N PHE A 92 8.70 -13.08 62.97
CA PHE A 92 9.66 -12.36 63.79
C PHE A 92 9.15 -12.08 65.20
N THR A 93 7.87 -11.75 65.35
CA THR A 93 7.24 -11.46 66.64
C THR A 93 7.37 -12.61 67.63
N ILE A 94 7.54 -13.86 67.15
CA ILE A 94 7.71 -15.05 67.99
C ILE A 94 9.17 -15.49 68.13
N LEU A 95 9.94 -15.45 67.04
CA LEU A 95 11.28 -16.05 66.98
C LEU A 95 12.44 -15.10 67.33
N SER A 96 12.14 -13.80 67.52
CA SER A 96 12.91 -12.65 68.05
C SER A 96 14.44 -12.58 67.90
N HIS A 97 15.20 -13.64 68.15
CA HIS A 97 16.67 -13.62 68.28
C HIS A 97 17.44 -14.10 67.04
N ASN A 98 16.86 -14.94 66.18
CA ASN A 98 17.64 -15.67 65.15
C ASN A 98 17.39 -15.25 63.69
N VAL A 99 16.63 -14.17 63.43
CA VAL A 99 15.90 -14.05 62.15
C VAL A 99 16.07 -12.69 61.44
N VAL A 100 17.15 -11.93 61.71
CA VAL A 100 17.41 -10.64 61.03
C VAL A 100 17.59 -10.82 59.51
N LEU A 101 18.23 -11.91 59.09
CA LEU A 101 18.41 -12.28 57.69
C LEU A 101 17.08 -12.44 56.92
N LEU A 102 15.98 -12.76 57.60
CA LEU A 102 14.70 -12.97 56.94
C LEU A 102 14.11 -11.66 56.43
N TYR A 103 14.41 -10.51 57.03
CA TYR A 103 14.00 -9.20 56.51
C TYR A 103 14.65 -8.84 55.17
N CYS A 104 15.68 -9.57 54.74
CA CYS A 104 16.22 -9.46 53.39
C CYS A 104 15.21 -9.96 52.33
N TYR A 105 14.28 -10.85 52.70
CA TYR A 105 13.37 -11.49 51.75
C TYR A 105 12.37 -10.53 51.07
N PRO A 106 11.63 -9.65 51.78
CA PRO A 106 10.71 -8.72 51.12
C PRO A 106 11.43 -7.74 50.22
N ILE A 107 12.64 -7.31 50.61
CA ILE A 107 13.42 -6.38 49.81
C ILE A 107 14.05 -7.04 48.59
N ALA A 108 14.44 -8.32 48.69
CA ALA A 108 14.83 -9.12 47.55
C ALA A 108 13.66 -9.28 46.56
N ILE A 109 12.45 -9.57 47.05
CA ILE A 109 11.24 -9.61 46.20
C ILE A 109 10.98 -8.26 45.54
N ALA A 110 11.06 -7.16 46.29
CA ALA A 110 10.86 -5.82 45.76
C ALA A 110 11.90 -5.46 44.68
N SER A 111 13.13 -5.97 44.82
CA SER A 111 14.22 -5.70 43.87
C SER A 111 14.02 -6.36 42.49
N LEU A 112 13.22 -7.43 42.39
CA LEU A 112 12.87 -8.07 41.11
C LEU A 112 12.14 -7.12 40.15
N TYR A 113 11.46 -6.11 40.70
CA TYR A 113 10.75 -5.10 39.91
C TYR A 113 11.65 -3.97 39.42
N PHE A 114 12.94 -3.99 39.78
CA PHE A 114 13.97 -3.00 39.45
C PHE A 114 13.52 -1.55 39.66
N THR A 115 12.66 -1.31 40.64
CA THR A 115 12.03 0.00 40.86
C THR A 115 12.40 0.54 42.22
N ARG A 116 13.21 1.61 42.24
CA ARG A 116 13.64 2.30 43.48
C ARG A 116 12.46 2.69 44.38
N ARG A 117 11.34 3.12 43.80
CA ARG A 117 10.14 3.50 44.57
C ARG A 117 9.56 2.32 45.35
N LEU A 118 9.52 1.13 44.74
CA LEU A 118 9.02 -0.07 45.41
C LEU A 118 10.01 -0.56 46.47
N CYS A 119 11.30 -0.63 46.14
CA CYS A 119 12.32 -1.04 47.12
C CYS A 119 12.37 -0.10 48.33
N PHE A 120 12.24 1.21 48.12
CA PHE A 120 12.19 2.18 49.20
C PHE A 120 10.93 2.04 50.04
N PHE A 121 9.76 1.87 49.41
CA PHE A 121 8.50 1.59 50.11
C PHE A 121 8.62 0.34 50.99
N THR A 122 9.11 -0.77 50.44
CA THR A 122 9.29 -2.02 51.17
C THR A 122 10.30 -1.88 52.30
N ALA A 123 11.39 -1.13 52.08
CA ALA A 123 12.38 -0.87 53.13
C ALA A 123 11.77 -0.11 54.31
N VAL A 124 11.07 1.00 54.05
CA VAL A 124 10.41 1.79 55.10
C VAL A 124 9.36 0.95 55.83
N LEU A 125 8.54 0.20 55.10
CA LEU A 125 7.53 -0.67 55.70
C LEU A 125 8.15 -1.76 56.57
N SER A 126 9.24 -2.39 56.12
CA SER A 126 9.99 -3.38 56.91
C SER A 126 10.57 -2.79 58.19
N VAL A 127 11.12 -1.57 58.16
CA VAL A 127 11.65 -0.89 59.36
C VAL A 127 10.54 -0.60 60.37
N VAL A 128 9.38 -0.11 59.90
CA VAL A 128 8.22 0.16 60.75
C VAL A 128 7.72 -1.14 61.40
N MET A 129 7.56 -2.20 60.60
CA MET A 129 7.11 -3.50 61.11
C MET A 129 8.13 -4.16 62.03
N LEU A 130 9.43 -3.98 61.79
CA LEU A 130 10.48 -4.45 62.70
C LEU A 130 10.36 -3.78 64.08
N ALA A 131 10.19 -2.45 64.10
CA ALA A 131 10.02 -1.71 65.35
C ALA A 131 8.78 -2.17 66.14
N ILE A 132 7.63 -2.32 65.45
CA ILE A 132 6.39 -2.83 66.06
C ILE A 132 6.58 -4.27 66.55
N GLY A 133 7.22 -5.12 65.75
CA GLY A 133 7.40 -6.54 66.04
C GLY A 133 8.31 -6.77 67.24
N GLN A 134 9.32 -5.92 67.42
CA GLN A 134 10.17 -5.96 68.60
C GLN A 134 9.40 -5.60 69.87
N ILE A 135 8.51 -4.60 69.82
CA ILE A 135 7.65 -4.23 70.95
C ILE A 135 6.71 -5.38 71.28
N LEU A 136 6.01 -5.96 70.29
CA LEU A 136 5.10 -7.08 70.50
C LEU A 136 5.80 -8.34 71.01
N SER A 137 7.03 -8.59 70.56
CA SER A 137 7.85 -9.72 71.00
C SER A 137 8.14 -9.67 72.51
N VAL A 138 8.21 -8.49 73.13
CA VAL A 138 8.35 -8.37 74.59
C VAL A 138 7.06 -8.76 75.33
N TYR A 139 5.89 -8.47 74.76
CA TYR A 139 4.60 -8.79 75.38
C TYR A 139 4.14 -10.23 75.15
N ILE A 140 4.50 -10.84 74.02
CA ILE A 140 3.97 -12.13 73.54
C ILE A 140 5.06 -13.22 73.48
N GLY A 141 6.32 -12.84 73.27
CA GLY A 141 7.45 -13.75 73.10
C GLY A 141 8.07 -14.22 74.42
N ILE A 142 9.05 -15.13 74.31
CA ILE A 142 9.78 -15.66 75.47
C ILE A 142 10.67 -14.55 76.02
N THR A 143 10.46 -14.20 77.29
CA THR A 143 11.13 -13.09 77.97
C THR A 143 12.62 -13.37 78.14
N ASP A 144 13.47 -12.65 77.41
CA ASP A 144 14.88 -12.52 77.80
C ASP A 144 14.97 -11.45 78.90
N ASN A 145 15.44 -11.88 80.08
CA ASN A 145 15.61 -11.04 81.28
C ASN A 145 16.59 -9.86 81.09
N ASN A 146 17.21 -9.71 79.90
CA ASN A 146 18.18 -8.66 79.59
C ASN A 146 17.55 -7.37 78.98
N LEU A 147 16.22 -7.36 78.77
CA LEU A 147 15.48 -6.28 78.09
C LEU A 147 14.46 -5.54 78.98
N ALA A 148 14.59 -5.65 80.31
CA ALA A 148 13.60 -5.16 81.29
C ALA A 148 13.34 -3.63 81.30
N THR A 149 14.03 -2.82 80.50
CA THR A 149 13.83 -1.37 80.41
C THR A 149 13.65 -0.95 78.95
N VAL A 150 12.62 -0.16 78.66
CA VAL A 150 12.27 0.35 77.31
C VAL A 150 13.47 1.00 76.61
N GLY A 151 14.33 1.72 77.34
CA GLY A 151 15.55 2.34 76.80
C GLY A 151 16.60 1.33 76.31
N ARG A 152 16.80 0.21 77.02
CA ARG A 152 17.72 -0.85 76.58
C ARG A 152 17.14 -1.64 75.41
N MET A 153 15.83 -1.87 75.38
CA MET A 153 15.16 -2.52 74.24
C MET A 153 15.38 -1.79 72.91
N ILE A 154 15.32 -0.46 72.93
CA ILE A 154 15.59 0.36 71.75
C ILE A 154 17.08 0.32 71.41
N ALA A 155 17.95 0.57 72.38
CA ALA A 155 19.39 0.72 72.17
C ALA A 155 20.12 -0.57 71.77
N SER A 156 19.82 -1.71 72.41
CA SER A 156 20.48 -3.00 72.14
C SER A 156 19.69 -3.95 71.23
N GLY A 157 18.42 -3.65 70.93
CA GLY A 157 17.56 -4.49 70.09
C GLY A 157 17.24 -3.86 68.73
N VAL A 158 16.46 -2.78 68.72
CA VAL A 158 15.90 -2.19 67.49
C VAL A 158 16.98 -1.52 66.64
N VAL A 159 17.83 -0.70 67.26
CA VAL A 159 18.85 0.10 66.58
C VAL A 159 19.84 -0.75 65.76
N PRO A 160 20.53 -1.76 66.32
CA PRO A 160 21.51 -2.55 65.56
C PRO A 160 20.87 -3.31 64.40
N ARG A 161 19.68 -3.91 64.60
CA ARG A 161 18.97 -4.67 63.55
C ARG A 161 18.47 -3.78 62.42
N THR A 162 18.00 -2.59 62.76
CA THR A 162 17.58 -1.59 61.76
C THR A 162 18.78 -1.12 60.95
N LEU A 163 19.94 -0.94 61.58
CA LEU A 163 21.17 -0.53 60.90
C LEU A 163 21.67 -1.63 59.93
N GLU A 164 21.69 -2.89 60.36
CA GLU A 164 22.03 -4.03 59.49
C GLU A 164 21.08 -4.14 58.29
N PHE A 165 19.76 -4.06 58.53
CA PHE A 165 18.77 -4.08 57.45
C PHE A 165 18.93 -2.87 56.53
N ALA A 166 19.22 -1.68 57.06
CA ALA A 166 19.40 -0.48 56.26
C ALA A 166 20.58 -0.60 55.28
N ILE A 167 21.70 -1.20 55.70
CA ILE A 167 22.84 -1.48 54.82
C ILE A 167 22.41 -2.37 53.65
N ILE A 168 21.72 -3.48 53.95
CA ILE A 168 21.23 -4.41 52.92
C ILE A 168 20.23 -3.71 52.00
N ALA A 169 19.31 -2.93 52.56
CA ALA A 169 18.31 -2.19 51.80
C ALA A 169 18.93 -1.20 50.82
N VAL A 170 19.97 -0.47 51.24
CA VAL A 170 20.72 0.43 50.37
C VAL A 170 21.37 -0.33 49.20
N ILE A 171 21.97 -1.49 49.46
CA ILE A 171 22.56 -2.34 48.42
C ILE A 171 21.50 -2.75 47.39
N PHE A 172 20.35 -3.27 47.82
CA PHE A 172 19.27 -3.68 46.92
C PHE A 172 18.67 -2.51 46.14
N ILE A 173 18.55 -1.33 46.76
CA ILE A 173 18.09 -0.11 46.08
C ILE A 173 19.08 0.30 44.97
N TYR A 174 20.39 0.28 45.27
CA TYR A 174 21.43 0.60 44.30
C TYR A 174 21.49 -0.42 43.17
N LEU A 175 21.41 -1.71 43.50
CA LEU A 175 21.34 -2.80 42.53
C LEU A 175 20.14 -2.65 41.61
N SER A 176 18.95 -2.41 42.16
CA SER A 176 17.72 -2.18 41.40
C SER A 176 17.86 -1.01 40.42
N ARG A 177 18.50 0.09 40.86
CA ARG A 177 18.76 1.26 40.01
C ARG A 177 19.74 0.94 38.89
N ARG A 178 20.84 0.23 39.19
CA ARG A 178 21.84 -0.16 38.20
C ARG A 178 21.24 -1.08 37.14
N THR A 179 20.51 -2.12 37.56
CA THR A 179 19.89 -3.08 36.63
C THR A 179 18.82 -2.42 35.77
N ARG A 180 18.02 -1.51 36.33
CA ARG A 180 17.07 -0.71 35.54
C ARG A 180 17.76 0.13 34.46
N SER A 181 18.88 0.78 34.78
CA SER A 181 19.64 1.57 33.81
C SER A 181 20.25 0.69 32.72
N MET A 182 20.77 -0.49 33.08
CA MET A 182 21.29 -1.45 32.09
C MET A 182 20.18 -1.93 31.14
N LEU A 183 19.01 -2.28 31.68
CA LEU A 183 17.86 -2.68 30.89
C LEU A 183 17.44 -1.57 29.92
N GLN A 184 17.37 -0.32 30.39
CA GLN A 184 17.05 0.84 29.55
C GLN A 184 18.10 1.09 28.45
N ASN A 185 19.39 0.92 28.74
CA ASN A 185 20.46 1.12 27.77
C ASN A 185 20.47 0.04 26.68
N VAL A 186 20.28 -1.23 27.06
CA VAL A 186 20.18 -2.35 26.10
C VAL A 186 18.95 -2.18 25.20
N MET A 187 17.83 -1.72 25.76
CA MET A 187 16.64 -1.40 24.98
C MET A 187 16.89 -0.29 23.95
N GLY A 188 17.56 0.79 24.35
CA GLY A 188 17.92 1.86 23.42
C GLY A 188 18.77 1.35 22.26
N ALA A 189 19.72 0.46 22.54
CA ALA A 189 20.58 -0.15 21.52
C ALA A 189 19.81 -1.10 20.58
N GLU A 190 18.92 -1.94 21.12
CA GLU A 190 18.12 -2.88 20.32
C GLU A 190 17.10 -2.13 19.43
N GLU A 191 16.37 -1.15 19.99
CA GLU A 191 15.44 -0.31 19.22
C GLU A 191 16.18 0.45 18.11
N GLN A 192 17.38 0.98 18.40
CA GLN A 192 18.23 1.61 17.39
C GLN A 192 18.70 0.64 16.31
N ALA A 193 19.10 -0.58 16.67
CA ALA A 193 19.52 -1.60 15.70
C ALA A 193 18.38 -2.00 14.75
N VAL A 194 17.17 -2.19 15.29
CA VAL A 194 15.96 -2.51 14.50
C VAL A 194 15.59 -1.32 13.60
N LEU A 195 15.64 -0.10 14.12
CA LEU A 195 15.43 1.13 13.33
C LEU A 195 16.45 1.23 12.18
N LEU A 196 17.74 0.99 12.47
CA LEU A 196 18.81 1.05 11.48
C LEU A 196 18.57 0.02 10.37
N GLN A 197 18.27 -1.23 10.72
CA GLN A 197 17.96 -2.28 9.75
C GLN A 197 16.77 -1.90 8.87
N LYS A 198 15.71 -1.35 9.47
CA LYS A 198 14.53 -0.88 8.72
C LYS A 198 14.88 0.26 7.78
N THR A 199 15.68 1.23 8.20
CA THR A 199 16.14 2.33 7.34
C THR A 199 17.05 1.84 6.21
N LEU A 200 17.91 0.85 6.44
CA LEU A 200 18.73 0.24 5.38
C LEU A 200 17.85 -0.45 4.34
N ALA A 201 16.89 -1.28 4.76
CA ALA A 201 15.97 -1.95 3.84
C ALA A 201 15.11 -0.96 3.04
N MET A 202 14.63 0.11 3.67
CA MET A 202 13.92 1.19 2.97
C MET A 202 14.83 1.92 1.96
N THR A 203 16.10 2.13 2.29
CA THR A 203 17.07 2.80 1.41
C THR A 203 17.38 1.95 0.18
N GLU A 204 17.55 0.64 0.35
CA GLU A 204 17.75 -0.31 -0.74
C GLU A 204 16.55 -0.35 -1.68
N LYS A 205 15.34 -0.44 -1.12
CA LYS A 205 14.11 -0.42 -1.92
C LYS A 205 13.89 0.91 -2.65
N ALA A 206 14.25 2.04 -2.02
CA ALA A 206 14.22 3.35 -2.68
C ALA A 206 15.21 3.42 -3.85
N ARG A 207 16.40 2.82 -3.70
CA ARG A 207 17.40 2.72 -4.77
C ARG A 207 16.89 1.88 -5.95
N GLU A 208 16.28 0.73 -5.68
CA GLU A 208 15.67 -0.13 -6.70
C GLU A 208 14.59 0.63 -7.50
N VAL A 209 13.63 1.25 -6.81
CA VAL A 209 12.56 2.04 -7.44
C VAL A 209 13.11 3.19 -8.25
N SER A 210 14.15 3.87 -7.75
CA SER A 210 14.82 4.95 -8.50
C SER A 210 15.51 4.43 -9.77
N GLY A 211 16.07 3.22 -9.72
CA GLY A 211 16.64 2.56 -10.90
C GLY A 211 15.60 2.27 -11.97
N ILE A 212 14.47 1.67 -11.59
CA ILE A 212 13.33 1.40 -12.49
C ILE A 212 12.79 2.70 -13.09
N LEU A 213 12.68 3.76 -12.29
CA LEU A 213 12.23 5.06 -12.76
C LEU A 213 13.20 5.67 -13.79
N ALA A 214 14.50 5.61 -13.53
CA ALA A 214 15.51 6.11 -14.47
C ALA A 214 15.48 5.37 -15.80
N GLU A 215 15.27 4.05 -15.78
CA GLU A 215 15.11 3.24 -16.99
C GLU A 215 13.82 3.60 -17.75
N SER A 216 12.71 3.76 -17.03
CA SER A 216 11.42 4.18 -17.62
C SER A 216 11.54 5.55 -18.30
N VAL A 217 12.27 6.50 -17.70
CA VAL A 217 12.53 7.82 -18.29
C VAL A 217 13.36 7.70 -19.58
N ARG A 218 14.37 6.82 -19.61
CA ARG A 218 15.15 6.57 -20.83
C ARG A 218 14.29 5.98 -21.95
N GLN A 219 13.43 5.01 -21.63
CA GLN A 219 12.50 4.43 -22.60
C GLN A 219 11.51 5.47 -23.12
N LEU A 220 10.93 6.29 -22.23
CA LEU A 220 10.01 7.37 -22.61
C LEU A 220 10.70 8.38 -23.55
N SER A 221 11.95 8.74 -23.26
CA SER A 221 12.73 9.63 -24.12
C SER A 221 12.94 9.05 -25.51
N ALA A 222 13.25 7.75 -25.62
CA ALA A 222 13.42 7.07 -26.90
C ALA A 222 12.11 7.00 -27.70
N VAL A 223 10.99 6.70 -27.05
CA VAL A 223 9.65 6.71 -27.68
C VAL A 223 9.29 8.11 -28.16
N THR A 224 9.63 9.14 -27.38
CA THR A 224 9.38 10.55 -27.75
C THR A 224 10.18 10.97 -28.98
N ASP A 225 11.45 10.57 -29.09
CA ASP A 225 12.29 10.84 -30.26
C ASP A 225 11.73 10.17 -31.52
N ASN A 226 11.37 8.89 -31.42
CA ASN A 226 10.74 8.15 -32.53
C ASN A 226 9.38 8.76 -32.94
N THR A 227 8.58 9.19 -31.97
CA THR A 227 7.29 9.85 -32.24
C THR A 227 7.50 11.18 -32.95
N THR A 228 8.51 11.95 -32.54
CA THR A 228 8.86 13.23 -33.20
C THR A 228 9.23 13.00 -34.66
N LYS A 229 10.11 12.04 -34.95
CA LYS A 229 10.47 11.66 -36.33
C LYS A 229 9.28 11.21 -37.16
N SER A 230 8.37 10.42 -36.57
CA SER A 230 7.17 9.97 -37.27
C SER A 230 6.23 11.14 -37.58
N ASN A 231 6.09 12.10 -36.66
CA ASN A 231 5.35 13.34 -36.91
C ASN A 231 5.97 14.21 -38.01
N GLU A 232 7.30 14.32 -38.05
CA GLU A 232 8.00 15.01 -39.15
C GLU A 232 7.71 14.34 -40.49
N GLN A 233 7.76 13.00 -40.57
CA GLN A 233 7.39 12.26 -41.79
C GLN A 233 5.93 12.46 -42.18
N ILE A 234 5.00 12.46 -41.23
CA ILE A 234 3.59 12.75 -41.49
C ILE A 234 3.41 14.16 -42.08
N ALA A 235 4.12 15.15 -41.53
CA ALA A 235 4.08 16.51 -42.05
C ALA A 235 4.60 16.60 -43.50
N VAL A 236 5.72 15.91 -43.80
CA VAL A 236 6.26 15.83 -45.17
C VAL A 236 5.27 15.18 -46.13
N ASN A 237 4.71 14.02 -45.76
CA ASN A 237 3.73 13.32 -46.60
C ASN A 237 2.46 14.14 -46.82
N ALA A 238 1.98 14.87 -45.81
CA ALA A 238 0.84 15.76 -45.95
C ALA A 238 1.13 16.89 -46.97
N GLN A 239 2.35 17.42 -46.97
CA GLN A 239 2.79 18.42 -47.94
C GLN A 239 2.85 17.86 -49.36
N GLU A 240 3.41 16.65 -49.54
CA GLU A 240 3.45 15.97 -50.85
C GLU A 240 2.05 15.71 -51.39
N ILE A 241 1.12 15.25 -50.55
CA ILE A 241 -0.28 15.05 -50.91
C ILE A 241 -0.94 16.36 -51.34
N SER A 242 -0.65 17.47 -50.64
CA SER A 242 -1.16 18.79 -51.02
C SER A 242 -0.70 19.21 -52.42
N LEU A 243 0.59 19.05 -52.72
CA LEU A 243 1.16 19.36 -54.03
C LEU A 243 0.58 18.46 -55.14
N ALA A 244 0.44 17.15 -54.86
CA ALA A 244 -0.17 16.21 -55.79
C ALA A 244 -1.65 16.55 -56.06
N SER A 245 -2.37 17.00 -55.03
CA SER A 245 -3.76 17.45 -55.16
C SER A 245 -3.87 18.70 -56.02
N GLU A 246 -2.97 19.67 -55.87
CA GLU A 246 -2.93 20.88 -56.71
C GLU A 246 -2.70 20.54 -58.19
N SER A 247 -1.75 19.63 -58.47
CA SER A 247 -1.52 19.12 -59.83
C SER A 247 -2.76 18.41 -60.40
N THR A 248 -3.42 17.60 -59.57
CA THR A 248 -4.64 16.88 -59.96
C THR A 248 -5.79 17.84 -60.28
N ILE A 249 -5.96 18.91 -59.48
CA ILE A 249 -6.95 19.96 -59.74
C ILE A 249 -6.66 20.64 -61.08
N LYS A 250 -5.39 20.96 -61.35
CA LYS A 250 -5.00 21.57 -62.63
C LYS A 250 -5.32 20.68 -63.83
N HIS A 251 -5.00 19.38 -63.77
CA HIS A 251 -5.36 18.44 -64.82
C HIS A 251 -6.89 18.30 -65.00
N MET A 252 -7.64 18.40 -63.90
CA MET A 252 -9.10 18.40 -63.95
C MET A 252 -9.65 19.66 -64.63
N GLU A 253 -9.08 20.84 -64.38
CA GLU A 253 -9.43 22.07 -65.09
C GLU A 253 -9.13 21.97 -66.59
N GLU A 254 -7.95 21.46 -66.96
CA GLU A 254 -7.58 21.20 -68.36
C GLU A 254 -8.57 20.23 -69.04
N ALA A 255 -8.99 19.17 -68.33
CA ALA A 255 -9.98 18.23 -68.81
C ALA A 255 -11.36 18.88 -69.01
N ILE A 256 -11.80 19.75 -68.10
CA ILE A 256 -13.05 20.52 -68.23
C ILE A 256 -13.00 21.42 -69.47
N GLU A 257 -11.89 22.12 -69.71
CA GLU A 257 -11.71 22.94 -70.91
C GLU A 257 -11.79 22.08 -72.18
N MET A 258 -11.15 20.91 -72.16
CA MET A 258 -11.18 19.97 -73.27
C MET A 258 -12.60 19.47 -73.56
N VAL A 259 -13.37 19.12 -72.53
CA VAL A 259 -14.79 18.74 -72.66
C VAL A 259 -15.63 19.90 -73.22
N SER A 260 -15.36 21.14 -72.80
CA SER A 260 -16.03 22.32 -73.36
C SER A 260 -15.74 22.48 -74.87
N ARG A 261 -14.49 22.31 -75.30
CA ARG A 261 -14.12 22.33 -76.73
C ARG A 261 -14.79 21.21 -77.52
N ILE A 262 -14.89 20.01 -76.94
CA ILE A 262 -15.60 18.87 -77.56
C ILE A 262 -17.08 19.22 -77.73
N SER A 263 -17.73 19.77 -76.70
CA SER A 263 -19.14 20.19 -76.77
C SER A 263 -19.37 21.21 -77.87
N GLN A 264 -18.49 22.21 -78.00
CA GLN A 264 -18.58 23.20 -79.07
C GLN A 264 -18.38 22.59 -80.46
N SER A 265 -17.42 21.67 -80.60
CA SER A 265 -17.20 20.92 -81.84
C SER A 265 -18.42 20.07 -82.22
N ILE A 266 -19.07 19.42 -81.25
CA ILE A 266 -20.30 18.65 -81.46
C ILE A 266 -21.43 19.56 -81.98
N ASN A 267 -21.62 20.75 -81.38
CA ASN A 267 -22.61 21.71 -81.86
C ASN A 267 -22.33 22.14 -83.31
N ARG A 268 -21.06 22.43 -83.63
CA ARG A 268 -20.67 22.78 -85.00
C ARG A 268 -20.92 21.63 -85.99
N ILE A 269 -20.61 20.39 -85.61
CA ILE A 269 -20.90 19.22 -86.44
C ILE A 269 -22.42 19.07 -86.66
N ALA A 270 -23.24 19.35 -85.65
CA ALA A 270 -24.69 19.32 -85.79
C ALA A 270 -25.20 20.40 -86.78
N ASP A 271 -24.64 21.62 -86.73
CA ASP A 271 -24.95 22.69 -87.68
C ASP A 271 -24.53 22.34 -89.11
N GLU A 272 -23.31 21.81 -89.30
CA GLU A 272 -22.82 21.33 -90.60
C GLU A 272 -23.71 20.19 -91.13
N GLY A 273 -24.16 19.28 -90.26
CA GLY A 273 -25.14 18.24 -90.59
C GLY A 273 -26.48 18.79 -91.07
N ASN A 274 -27.01 19.83 -90.41
CA ASN A 274 -28.22 20.52 -90.85
C ASN A 274 -28.04 21.21 -92.22
N ALA A 275 -26.89 21.83 -92.46
CA ALA A 275 -26.56 22.44 -93.74
C ALA A 275 -26.49 21.39 -94.88
N ILE A 276 -25.84 20.24 -94.63
CA ILE A 276 -25.79 19.12 -95.56
C ILE A 276 -27.19 18.59 -95.88
N ALA A 277 -28.07 18.47 -94.88
CA ALA A 277 -29.46 18.07 -95.09
C ALA A 277 -30.22 19.08 -95.97
N GLY A 278 -29.96 20.38 -95.81
CA GLY A 278 -30.50 21.44 -96.66
C GLY A 278 -30.03 21.34 -98.12
N ILE A 279 -28.72 21.22 -98.36
CA ILE A 279 -28.14 21.04 -99.70
C ILE A 279 -28.69 19.77 -100.35
N SER A 280 -28.80 18.67 -99.60
CA SER A 280 -29.37 17.41 -100.10
C SER A 280 -30.81 17.58 -100.58
N ARG A 281 -31.59 18.46 -99.93
CA ARG A 281 -32.95 18.80 -100.36
C ARG A 281 -32.95 19.64 -101.64
N GLU A 282 -32.07 20.63 -101.76
CA GLU A 282 -31.92 21.45 -102.98
C GLU A 282 -31.49 20.60 -104.18
N VAL A 283 -30.53 19.68 -103.99
CA VAL A 283 -30.10 18.74 -105.02
C VAL A 283 -31.26 17.86 -105.48
N ARG A 284 -32.11 17.39 -104.56
CA ARG A 284 -33.30 16.61 -104.90
C ARG A 284 -34.28 17.43 -105.77
N GLU A 285 -34.56 18.66 -105.38
CA GLU A 285 -35.44 19.57 -106.14
C GLU A 285 -34.89 19.91 -107.53
N ARG A 286 -33.58 20.17 -107.65
CA ARG A 286 -32.93 20.35 -108.95
C ARG A 286 -33.00 19.10 -109.81
N ASN A 287 -32.82 17.91 -109.24
CA ASN A 287 -32.93 16.65 -109.97
C ASN A 287 -34.36 16.41 -110.48
N GLU A 288 -35.38 16.70 -109.68
CA GLU A 288 -36.79 16.65 -110.12
C GLU A 288 -37.01 17.57 -111.33
N LYS A 289 -36.58 18.83 -111.22
CA LYS A 289 -36.68 19.79 -112.33
C LYS A 289 -35.88 19.37 -113.57
N SER A 290 -34.70 18.78 -113.39
CA SER A 290 -33.89 18.24 -114.48
C SER A 290 -34.59 17.05 -115.15
N GLY A 291 -35.28 16.22 -114.37
CA GLY A 291 -36.17 15.17 -114.86
C GLY A 291 -37.30 15.72 -115.73
N ASP A 292 -37.96 16.80 -115.29
CA ASP A 292 -39.01 17.46 -116.07
C ASP A 292 -38.49 18.03 -117.41
N ILE A 293 -37.32 18.65 -117.40
CA ILE A 293 -36.66 19.17 -118.62
C ILE A 293 -36.33 18.00 -119.56
N LEU A 294 -35.78 16.89 -119.06
CA LEU A 294 -35.50 15.71 -119.88
C LEU A 294 -36.79 15.15 -120.48
N HIS A 295 -37.89 15.10 -119.72
CA HIS A 295 -39.20 14.73 -120.26
C HIS A 295 -39.70 15.69 -121.34
N GLN A 296 -39.43 16.99 -121.23
CA GLN A 296 -39.72 17.95 -122.29
C GLN A 296 -38.87 17.70 -123.55
N VAL A 297 -37.55 17.52 -123.40
CA VAL A 297 -36.64 17.23 -124.52
C VAL A 297 -37.05 15.94 -125.25
N ILE A 298 -37.48 14.90 -124.52
CA ILE A 298 -37.99 13.66 -125.12
C ILE A 298 -39.24 13.94 -125.97
N ARG A 299 -40.18 14.76 -125.48
CA ARG A 299 -41.39 15.14 -126.25
C ARG A 299 -41.05 15.96 -127.50
N GLU A 300 -40.09 16.88 -127.40
CA GLU A 300 -39.61 17.66 -128.55
C GLU A 300 -38.91 16.75 -129.57
N MET A 301 -38.09 15.80 -129.12
CA MET A 301 -37.45 14.79 -129.98
C MET A 301 -38.48 13.90 -130.69
N ASP A 302 -39.55 13.50 -130.00
CA ASP A 302 -40.63 12.72 -130.59
C ASP A 302 -41.39 13.54 -131.65
N SER A 303 -41.62 14.83 -131.39
CA SER A 303 -42.22 15.75 -132.36
C SER A 303 -41.34 15.95 -133.60
N ILE A 304 -40.02 16.08 -133.42
CA ILE A 304 -39.03 16.17 -134.52
C ILE A 304 -39.02 14.86 -135.33
N SER A 305 -39.03 13.72 -134.65
CA SER A 305 -39.11 12.40 -135.30
C SER A 305 -40.35 12.31 -136.18
N GLN A 306 -41.52 12.69 -135.65
CA GLN A 306 -42.78 12.71 -136.38
C GLN A 306 -42.72 13.65 -137.59
N ALA A 307 -42.22 14.88 -137.43
CA ALA A 307 -42.04 15.83 -138.52
C ALA A 307 -41.04 15.34 -139.59
N THR A 308 -40.04 14.56 -139.18
CA THR A 308 -39.07 13.93 -140.09
C THR A 308 -39.72 12.81 -140.90
N ILE A 309 -40.58 12.00 -140.28
CA ILE A 309 -41.38 10.97 -140.97
C ILE A 309 -42.35 11.63 -141.97
N GLU A 310 -43.05 12.69 -141.56
CA GLU A 310 -43.93 13.45 -142.46
C GLU A 310 -43.15 14.05 -143.64
N SER A 311 -41.99 14.63 -143.39
CA SER A 311 -41.11 15.14 -144.44
C SER A 311 -40.68 14.04 -145.40
N ARG A 312 -40.33 12.85 -144.90
CA ARG A 312 -40.00 11.68 -145.72
C ARG A 312 -41.19 11.25 -146.58
N ASP A 313 -42.40 11.22 -146.03
CA ASP A 313 -43.62 10.85 -146.77
C ASP A 313 -43.98 11.90 -147.84
N VAL A 314 -43.77 13.20 -147.57
CA VAL A 314 -43.90 14.26 -148.57
C VAL A 314 -42.87 14.09 -149.69
N VAL A 315 -41.61 13.81 -149.36
CA VAL A 315 -40.56 13.54 -150.35
C VAL A 315 -40.87 12.28 -151.16
N ALA A 316 -41.38 11.22 -150.54
CA ALA A 316 -41.82 10.00 -151.23
C ALA A 316 -42.95 10.28 -152.23
N ARG A 317 -43.98 11.04 -151.82
CA ARG A 317 -45.05 11.48 -152.73
C ARG A 317 -44.54 12.37 -153.86
N LEU A 318 -43.56 13.24 -153.61
CA LEU A 318 -42.89 14.06 -154.63
C LEU A 318 -42.11 13.18 -155.62
N MET A 319 -41.41 12.14 -155.15
CA MET A 319 -40.74 11.18 -156.03
C MET A 319 -41.74 10.43 -156.92
N GLU A 320 -42.84 9.92 -156.35
CA GLU A 320 -43.88 9.21 -157.11
C GLU A 320 -44.49 10.11 -158.19
N ARG A 321 -44.83 11.37 -157.85
CA ARG A 321 -45.27 12.38 -158.82
C ARG A 321 -44.21 12.71 -159.87
N SER A 322 -42.93 12.72 -159.51
CA SER A 322 -41.83 12.97 -160.44
C SER A 322 -41.61 11.80 -161.41
N GLU A 323 -41.91 10.56 -161.00
CA GLU A 323 -41.89 9.37 -161.86
C GLU A 323 -43.09 9.33 -162.82
N GLU A 324 -44.26 9.81 -162.39
CA GLU A 324 -45.49 9.94 -163.20
C GLU A 324 -45.34 10.94 -164.36
N ILE A 325 -44.60 12.03 -164.16
CA ILE A 325 -44.34 13.05 -165.19
C ILE A 325 -43.24 12.60 -166.18
N GLY A 326 -42.46 11.57 -165.82
CA GLY A 326 -41.36 11.04 -166.64
C GLY A 326 -41.76 9.99 -167.68
N ARG A 327 -43.04 9.64 -167.80
CA ARG A 327 -43.60 8.71 -168.82
C ARG A 327 -44.42 9.46 -169.85
#